data_AF-A0A6P2BZU2-F1
#
_entry.id   AF-A0A6P2BZU2-F1
#
_cell.length_a   1.000
_cell.length_b   1.000
_cell.length_c   1.000
_cell.angle_alpha   90.00
_cell.angle_beta   90.00
_cell.angle_gamma   90.00
#
_symmetry.space_group_name_H-M   'P 1'
#
loop_
_entity.id
_entity.type
_entity.pdbx_description
1 polymer ?
#
loop_
_entity_poly.entity_id
_entity_poly.type
_entity_poly.pdbx_seq_one_letter_code
_entity_poly.pdbx_strand_id
1 'polypeptide(L)'
;MHARKGVAEGAAVAAAAAAVAVTYGIYAVHPWQGSTPLDQFLATFGRADTAAWPMQIVWYLAALAMVWLALWPARRSSQLICALAAAYFAWIGIGYFAWLSPGIGLSGVWAGVFTLQAVLLVVAGIARRDLVIRPRLDLSSGLGAVFIGYALIGYPLVGVLGGHALRVVPLFGVSPCATVTFFFGLLLWAVPPVPKYLLLMPLAWALNAAPHNMATGVAADYGMLAAALVTAGWIIWRDRASGPAWHTVTAGLLFALAGYFPGSGAAAAEHCLLQV
;
A
#
# COMPACT_ATOMS: atom_id res chain seq x y z
N MET A 1 15.84 -20.84 -19.66
CA MET A 1 15.69 -19.75 -18.64
C MET A 1 14.34 -19.05 -18.72
N HIS A 2 13.80 -18.75 -19.91
CA HIS A 2 12.50 -18.07 -20.07
C HIS A 2 11.29 -18.82 -19.46
N ALA A 3 11.22 -20.15 -19.57
CA ALA A 3 10.11 -20.94 -19.02
C ALA A 3 10.00 -20.87 -17.48
N ARG A 4 11.13 -20.93 -16.75
CA ARG A 4 11.14 -20.80 -15.28
C ARG A 4 10.74 -19.40 -14.81
N LYS A 5 11.09 -18.36 -15.57
CA LYS A 5 10.69 -16.97 -15.26
C LYS A 5 9.17 -16.79 -15.40
N GLY A 6 8.58 -17.33 -16.47
CA GLY A 6 7.12 -17.28 -16.68
C GLY A 6 6.32 -18.02 -15.60
N VAL A 7 6.77 -19.21 -15.17
CA VAL A 7 6.10 -19.97 -14.10
C VAL A 7 6.17 -19.23 -12.75
N ALA A 8 7.32 -18.65 -12.41
CA ALA A 8 7.48 -17.89 -11.17
C ALA A 8 6.67 -16.57 -11.17
N GLU A 9 6.59 -15.88 -12.31
CA GLU A 9 5.68 -14.73 -12.47
C GLU A 9 4.22 -15.15 -12.33
N GLY A 10 3.81 -16.25 -12.96
CA GLY A 10 2.46 -16.79 -12.85
C GLY A 10 2.08 -17.14 -11.40
N ALA A 11 2.97 -17.79 -10.66
CA ALA A 11 2.77 -18.12 -9.26
C ALA A 11 2.66 -16.87 -8.36
N ALA A 12 3.53 -15.87 -8.57
CA ALA A 12 3.49 -14.61 -7.83
C ALA A 12 2.20 -13.82 -8.11
N VAL A 13 1.76 -13.80 -9.37
CA VAL A 13 0.49 -13.17 -9.76
C VAL A 13 -0.69 -13.92 -9.14
N ALA A 14 -0.71 -15.26 -9.19
CA ALA A 14 -1.77 -16.06 -8.60
C ALA A 14 -1.84 -15.86 -7.07
N ALA A 15 -0.70 -15.84 -6.38
CA ALA A 15 -0.64 -15.60 -4.95
C ALA A 15 -1.16 -14.20 -4.58
N ALA A 16 -0.73 -13.17 -5.30
CA ALA A 16 -1.22 -11.81 -5.09
C ALA A 16 -2.73 -11.71 -5.41
N ALA A 17 -3.19 -12.25 -6.54
CA ALA A 17 -4.62 -12.22 -6.90
C ALA A 17 -5.48 -12.97 -5.89
N ALA A 18 -5.04 -14.15 -5.42
CA ALA A 18 -5.73 -14.91 -4.39
C ALA A 18 -5.79 -14.14 -3.07
N ALA A 19 -4.70 -13.50 -2.65
CA ALA A 19 -4.69 -12.67 -1.45
C ALA A 19 -5.66 -11.47 -1.56
N VAL A 20 -5.72 -10.79 -2.71
CA VAL A 20 -6.73 -9.73 -2.96
C VAL A 20 -8.13 -10.32 -2.88
N ALA A 21 -8.40 -11.40 -3.61
CA ALA A 21 -9.73 -12.01 -3.69
C ALA A 21 -10.23 -12.49 -2.33
N VAL A 22 -9.36 -13.13 -1.53
CA VAL A 22 -9.68 -13.55 -0.16
C VAL A 22 -10.00 -12.33 0.70
N THR A 23 -9.18 -11.28 0.62
CA THR A 23 -9.40 -10.05 1.39
C THR A 23 -10.76 -9.43 1.04
N TYR A 24 -11.04 -9.19 -0.23
CA TYR A 24 -12.31 -8.61 -0.68
C TYR A 24 -13.51 -9.53 -0.39
N GLY A 25 -13.35 -10.84 -0.50
CA GLY A 25 -14.38 -11.81 -0.13
C GLY A 25 -14.74 -11.73 1.36
N ILE A 26 -13.75 -11.58 2.24
CA ILE A 26 -13.99 -11.39 3.68
C ILE A 26 -14.72 -10.07 3.93
N TYR A 27 -14.33 -8.97 3.28
CA TYR A 27 -15.01 -7.67 3.41
C TYR A 27 -16.46 -7.70 2.91
N ALA A 28 -16.77 -8.50 1.90
CA ALA A 28 -18.14 -8.65 1.40
C ALA A 28 -19.06 -9.35 2.43
N VAL A 29 -18.51 -10.26 3.25
CA VAL A 29 -19.26 -11.02 4.28
C VAL A 29 -19.24 -10.31 5.64
N HIS A 30 -18.17 -9.59 5.93
CA HIS A 30 -18.01 -8.78 7.13
C HIS A 30 -17.78 -7.32 6.74
N PRO A 31 -18.84 -6.59 6.34
CA PRO A 31 -18.74 -5.16 6.08
C PRO A 31 -18.21 -4.45 7.32
N TRP A 32 -17.34 -3.47 7.09
CA TRP A 32 -16.79 -2.66 8.18
C TRP A 32 -17.92 -2.00 8.97
N GLN A 33 -17.95 -2.22 10.27
CA GLN A 33 -19.04 -1.81 11.15
C GLN A 33 -18.87 -0.32 11.54
N GLY A 34 -19.53 0.58 10.80
CA GLY A 34 -19.61 2.02 11.12
C GLY A 34 -18.29 2.79 11.03
N SER A 35 -18.35 4.12 10.93
CA SER A 35 -17.15 4.96 11.05
C SER A 35 -16.71 4.98 12.52
N THR A 36 -15.49 4.52 12.80
CA THR A 36 -14.88 4.73 14.12
C THR A 36 -14.69 6.24 14.30
N PRO A 37 -14.97 6.84 15.47
CA PRO A 37 -14.65 8.24 15.73
C PRO A 37 -13.16 8.54 15.47
N LEU A 38 -12.87 9.71 14.88
CA LEU A 38 -11.51 10.08 14.47
C LEU A 38 -10.51 10.03 15.62
N ASP A 39 -10.91 10.46 16.81
CA ASP A 39 -10.11 10.43 18.02
C ASP A 39 -9.75 9.00 18.44
N GLN A 40 -10.71 8.07 18.39
CA GLN A 40 -10.48 6.66 18.67
C GLN A 40 -9.54 6.03 17.63
N PHE A 41 -9.71 6.38 16.35
CA PHE A 41 -8.80 5.96 15.28
C PHE A 41 -7.37 6.47 15.52
N LEU A 42 -7.18 7.77 15.75
CA LEU A 42 -5.87 8.36 16.02
C LEU A 42 -5.25 7.82 17.33
N ALA A 43 -6.05 7.48 18.33
CA ALA A 43 -5.56 6.88 19.57
C ALA A 43 -4.95 5.47 19.35
N THR A 44 -5.38 4.73 18.34
CA THR A 44 -4.72 3.46 17.96
C THR A 44 -3.32 3.71 17.43
N PHE A 45 -3.15 4.71 16.56
CA PHE A 45 -1.84 5.13 16.08
C PHE A 45 -0.98 5.68 17.21
N GLY A 46 -1.51 6.51 18.11
CA GLY A 46 -0.71 7.05 19.22
C GLY A 46 -0.15 5.98 20.16
N ARG A 47 -0.91 4.91 20.43
CA ARG A 47 -0.41 3.76 21.20
C ARG A 47 0.66 2.99 20.42
N ALA A 48 0.42 2.72 19.14
CA ALA A 48 1.38 2.03 18.29
C ALA A 48 2.66 2.85 18.10
N ASP A 49 2.57 4.16 17.94
CA ASP A 49 3.72 5.06 17.79
C ASP A 49 4.57 5.11 19.06
N THR A 50 3.94 5.17 20.23
CA THR A 50 4.65 5.15 21.51
C THR A 50 5.39 3.82 21.70
N ALA A 51 4.73 2.70 21.36
CA ALA A 51 5.32 1.36 21.50
C ALA A 51 6.39 1.05 20.43
N ALA A 52 6.26 1.62 19.23
CA ALA A 52 7.22 1.47 18.16
C ALA A 52 8.47 2.35 18.34
N TRP A 53 8.46 3.33 19.24
CA TRP A 53 9.63 4.18 19.49
C TRP A 53 10.86 3.35 19.92
N PRO A 54 12.06 3.58 19.36
CA PRO A 54 12.48 4.64 18.43
C PRO A 54 12.48 4.22 16.94
N MET A 55 11.77 3.14 16.58
CA MET A 55 11.83 2.52 15.26
C MET A 55 11.39 3.46 14.13
N GLN A 56 10.57 4.47 14.39
CA GLN A 56 10.22 5.49 13.39
C GLN A 56 11.49 6.19 12.87
N ILE A 57 12.43 6.55 13.73
CA ILE A 57 13.69 7.18 13.32
C ILE A 57 14.45 6.25 12.37
N VAL A 58 14.54 4.96 12.72
CA VAL A 58 15.20 3.95 11.89
C VAL A 58 14.55 3.88 10.51
N TRP A 59 13.22 3.93 10.45
CA TRP A 59 12.49 3.85 9.19
C TRP A 59 12.53 5.12 8.34
N TYR A 60 12.53 6.30 8.94
CA TYR A 60 12.79 7.55 8.23
C TYR A 60 14.22 7.55 7.65
N LEU A 61 15.22 7.13 8.43
CA LEU A 61 16.59 7.00 7.93
C LEU A 61 16.69 5.96 6.80
N ALA A 62 15.98 4.83 6.91
CA ALA A 62 15.90 3.84 5.85
C ALA A 62 15.25 4.40 4.58
N ALA A 63 14.19 5.21 4.70
CA ALA A 63 13.58 5.89 3.56
C ALA A 63 14.51 6.87 2.87
N LEU A 64 15.23 7.70 3.66
CA LEU A 64 16.25 8.59 3.13
C LEU A 64 17.38 7.82 2.46
N ALA A 65 17.80 6.68 3.04
CA ALA A 65 18.79 5.80 2.43
C ALA A 65 18.29 5.21 1.10
N MET A 66 17.01 4.81 1.00
CA MET A 66 16.42 4.34 -0.26
C MET A 66 16.45 5.44 -1.32
N VAL A 67 16.09 6.67 -0.96
CA VAL A 67 16.14 7.83 -1.86
C VAL A 67 17.57 8.12 -2.30
N TRP A 68 18.51 8.15 -1.35
CA TRP A 68 19.93 8.35 -1.62
C TRP A 68 20.48 7.29 -2.57
N LEU A 69 20.22 6.00 -2.31
CA LEU A 69 20.65 4.91 -3.16
C LEU A 69 20.06 4.96 -4.57
N ALA A 70 18.86 5.52 -4.74
CA ALA A 70 18.21 5.69 -6.03
C ALA A 70 18.84 6.83 -6.84
N LEU A 71 19.17 7.95 -6.19
CA LEU A 71 19.76 9.13 -6.82
C LEU A 71 21.26 8.96 -7.11
N TRP A 72 21.98 8.21 -6.26
CA TRP A 72 23.38 7.86 -6.42
C TRP A 72 23.55 6.33 -6.58
N PRO A 73 23.20 5.77 -7.74
CA PRO A 73 23.16 4.33 -7.93
C PRO A 73 24.57 3.72 -7.95
N ALA A 74 24.76 2.72 -7.10
CA ALA A 74 25.88 1.78 -7.10
C ALA A 74 25.45 0.41 -7.66
N ARG A 75 26.41 -0.51 -7.85
CA ARG A 75 26.18 -1.85 -8.43
C ARG A 75 25.03 -2.63 -7.75
N ARG A 76 24.77 -2.39 -6.47
CA ARG A 76 23.75 -3.08 -5.67
C ARG A 76 22.61 -2.17 -5.16
N SER A 77 22.48 -0.93 -5.64
CA SER A 77 21.50 0.02 -5.11
C SER A 77 20.06 -0.50 -5.19
N SER A 78 19.62 -0.99 -6.34
CA SER A 78 18.25 -1.51 -6.49
C SER A 78 17.96 -2.67 -5.55
N GLN A 79 18.90 -3.59 -5.36
CA GLN A 79 18.75 -4.72 -4.44
C GLN A 79 18.64 -4.25 -2.99
N LEU A 80 19.45 -3.26 -2.59
CA LEU A 80 19.40 -2.67 -1.25
C LEU A 80 18.08 -1.91 -1.02
N ILE A 81 17.61 -1.13 -2.01
CA ILE A 81 16.31 -0.46 -1.95
C ILE A 81 15.19 -1.49 -1.79
N CYS A 82 15.21 -2.59 -2.56
CA CYS A 82 14.21 -3.65 -2.45
C CYS A 82 14.30 -4.39 -1.11
N ALA A 83 15.50 -4.59 -0.57
CA ALA A 83 15.69 -5.20 0.75
C ALA A 83 15.13 -4.30 1.87
N LEU A 84 15.41 -3.00 1.81
CA LEU A 84 14.87 -2.03 2.76
C LEU A 84 13.34 -1.92 2.65
N ALA A 85 12.80 -1.83 1.43
CA ALA A 85 11.36 -1.85 1.20
C ALA A 85 10.72 -3.15 1.70
N ALA A 86 11.35 -4.30 1.47
CA ALA A 86 10.86 -5.58 1.98
C ALA A 86 10.86 -5.62 3.51
N ALA A 87 11.95 -5.19 4.16
CA ALA A 87 12.00 -5.08 5.61
C ALA A 87 10.90 -4.16 6.15
N TYR A 88 10.58 -3.10 5.41
CA TYR A 88 9.54 -2.16 5.75
C TYR A 88 8.14 -2.76 5.65
N PHE A 89 7.83 -3.47 4.56
CA PHE A 89 6.57 -4.21 4.42
C PHE A 89 6.45 -5.33 5.47
N ALA A 90 7.55 -6.02 5.79
CA ALA A 90 7.57 -7.03 6.84
C ALA A 90 7.32 -6.41 8.21
N TRP A 91 7.85 -5.21 8.47
CA TRP A 91 7.58 -4.47 9.70
C TRP A 91 6.12 -4.03 9.81
N ILE A 92 5.48 -3.58 8.72
CA ILE A 92 4.05 -3.27 8.73
C ILE A 92 3.21 -4.54 8.96
N GLY A 93 3.55 -5.65 8.29
CA GLY A 93 2.81 -6.90 8.47
C GLY A 93 2.98 -7.52 9.86
N ILE A 94 4.22 -7.72 10.28
CA ILE A 94 4.56 -8.44 11.51
C ILE A 94 4.60 -7.48 12.71
N GLY A 95 5.32 -6.37 12.60
CA GLY A 95 5.49 -5.40 13.67
C GLY A 95 4.19 -4.66 13.97
N TYR A 96 3.56 -4.05 12.97
CA TYR A 96 2.34 -3.28 13.19
C TYR A 96 1.10 -4.18 13.36
N PHE A 97 0.70 -4.92 12.32
CA PHE A 97 -0.57 -5.65 12.37
C PHE A 97 -0.58 -6.87 13.31
N ALA A 98 0.50 -7.66 13.34
CA ALA A 98 0.51 -8.87 14.17
C ALA A 98 0.90 -8.58 15.63
N TRP A 99 1.79 -7.62 15.89
CA TRP A 99 2.32 -7.36 17.23
C TRP A 99 1.76 -6.12 17.92
N LEU A 100 1.80 -4.94 17.30
CA LEU A 100 1.40 -3.68 17.93
C LEU A 100 -0.12 -3.43 17.92
N SER A 101 -0.82 -3.96 16.92
CA SER A 101 -2.27 -3.77 16.73
C SER A 101 -3.03 -5.07 16.45
N PRO A 102 -2.82 -6.13 17.26
CA PRO A 102 -3.57 -7.37 17.11
C PRO A 102 -5.05 -7.16 17.43
N GLY A 103 -5.94 -7.79 16.66
CA GLY A 103 -7.39 -7.79 16.92
C GLY A 103 -8.15 -6.57 16.41
N ILE A 104 -7.49 -5.61 15.75
CA ILE A 104 -8.18 -4.51 15.07
C ILE A 104 -8.66 -4.98 13.70
N GLY A 105 -9.97 -5.09 13.51
CA GLY A 105 -10.59 -5.51 12.25
C GLY A 105 -9.96 -6.78 11.69
N LEU A 106 -9.49 -6.72 10.43
CA LEU A 106 -8.82 -7.82 9.73
C LEU A 106 -7.28 -7.80 9.88
N SER A 107 -6.76 -7.33 11.01
CA SER A 107 -5.31 -7.25 11.30
C SER A 107 -4.53 -8.51 10.91
N GLY A 108 -5.04 -9.71 11.21
CA GLY A 108 -4.38 -10.97 10.83
C GLY A 108 -4.27 -11.19 9.31
N VAL A 109 -5.31 -10.81 8.55
CA VAL A 109 -5.29 -10.87 7.07
C VAL A 109 -4.27 -9.88 6.54
N TRP A 110 -4.30 -8.65 7.02
CA TRP A 110 -3.37 -7.61 6.59
C TRP A 110 -1.92 -7.90 6.99
N ALA A 111 -1.69 -8.53 8.15
CA ALA A 111 -0.38 -9.03 8.53
C ALA A 111 0.17 -10.01 7.48
N GLY A 112 -0.65 -10.97 7.04
CA GLY A 112 -0.31 -11.91 5.98
C GLY A 112 -0.04 -11.22 4.65
N VAL A 113 -0.92 -10.29 4.23
CA VAL A 113 -0.82 -9.56 2.96
C VAL A 113 0.46 -8.70 2.88
N PHE A 114 0.75 -7.91 3.91
CA PHE A 114 1.97 -7.08 3.95
C PHE A 114 3.24 -7.92 4.06
N THR A 115 3.20 -9.04 4.80
CA THR A 115 4.32 -10.00 4.85
C THR A 115 4.56 -10.66 3.49
N LEU A 116 3.49 -11.02 2.77
CA LEU A 116 3.60 -11.56 1.42
C LEU A 116 4.22 -10.52 0.46
N GLN A 117 3.81 -9.25 0.54
CA GLN A 117 4.41 -8.17 -0.24
C GLN A 117 5.92 -8.03 0.02
N ALA A 118 6.37 -8.20 1.27
CA ALA A 118 7.79 -8.21 1.61
C ALA A 118 8.55 -9.36 0.91
N VAL A 119 7.99 -10.57 0.93
CA VAL A 119 8.57 -11.73 0.23
C VAL A 119 8.63 -11.49 -1.27
N LEU A 120 7.56 -10.95 -1.87
CA LEU A 120 7.50 -10.64 -3.29
C LEU A 120 8.55 -9.60 -3.69
N LEU A 121 8.85 -8.62 -2.83
CA LEU A 121 9.92 -7.64 -3.03
C LEU A 121 11.31 -8.27 -2.99
N VAL A 122 11.58 -9.18 -2.06
CA VAL A 122 12.83 -9.94 -2.02
C VAL A 122 13.01 -10.76 -3.30
N VAL A 123 11.96 -11.45 -3.72
CA VAL A 123 11.98 -12.27 -4.94
C VAL A 123 12.23 -11.41 -6.17
N ALA A 124 11.50 -10.30 -6.34
CA ALA A 124 11.65 -9.39 -7.48
C ALA A 124 13.02 -8.70 -7.50
N GLY A 125 13.35 -8.01 -6.41
CA GLY A 125 14.54 -7.16 -6.33
C GLY A 125 15.86 -7.91 -6.18
N ILE A 126 15.89 -8.99 -5.39
CA ILE A 126 17.14 -9.65 -4.99
C ILE A 126 17.37 -10.93 -5.77
N ALA A 127 16.39 -11.85 -5.75
CA ALA A 127 16.55 -13.16 -6.39
C ALA A 127 16.50 -13.06 -7.92
N ARG A 128 15.52 -12.30 -8.45
CA ARG A 128 15.29 -12.15 -9.88
C ARG A 128 15.97 -10.92 -10.48
N ARG A 129 16.18 -9.88 -9.68
CA ARG A 129 16.77 -8.59 -10.09
C ARG A 129 16.02 -7.95 -11.25
N ASP A 130 14.71 -8.12 -11.29
CA ASP A 130 13.86 -7.53 -12.33
C ASP A 130 13.28 -6.17 -11.93
N LEU A 131 13.27 -5.85 -10.64
CA LEU A 131 12.93 -4.52 -10.15
C LEU A 131 14.19 -3.65 -10.06
N VAL A 132 14.35 -2.74 -11.02
CA VAL A 132 15.45 -1.78 -11.07
C VAL A 132 14.91 -0.38 -10.74
N ILE A 133 15.30 0.18 -9.60
CA ILE A 133 14.91 1.52 -9.17
C ILE A 133 15.96 2.52 -9.62
N ARG A 134 15.59 3.42 -10.53
CA ARG A 134 16.49 4.45 -11.06
C ARG A 134 15.68 5.62 -11.62
N PRO A 135 15.47 6.71 -10.84
CA PRO A 135 14.78 7.90 -11.32
C PRO A 135 15.51 8.51 -12.52
N ARG A 136 14.74 9.19 -13.38
CA ARG A 136 15.15 9.86 -14.61
C ARG A 136 14.58 11.27 -14.64
N LEU A 137 15.00 12.12 -15.58
CA LEU A 137 14.40 13.43 -15.79
C LEU A 137 13.11 13.31 -16.62
N ASP A 138 12.10 12.67 -16.04
CA ASP A 138 10.79 12.45 -16.66
C ASP A 138 9.63 12.68 -15.68
N LEU A 139 8.41 12.79 -16.22
CA LEU A 139 7.20 13.00 -15.41
C LEU A 139 6.98 11.87 -14.40
N SER A 140 7.32 10.63 -14.76
CA SER A 140 7.22 9.46 -13.87
C SER A 140 8.03 9.69 -12.59
N SER A 141 9.28 10.12 -12.73
CA SER A 141 10.17 10.34 -11.61
C SER A 141 9.80 11.56 -10.80
N GLY A 142 9.29 12.61 -11.44
CA GLY A 142 8.72 13.77 -10.77
C GLY A 142 7.52 13.40 -9.88
N LEU A 143 6.55 12.66 -10.42
CA LEU A 143 5.41 12.14 -9.66
C LEU A 143 5.87 11.23 -8.51
N GLY A 144 6.84 10.36 -8.77
CA GLY A 144 7.42 9.50 -7.73
C GLY A 144 8.04 10.29 -6.57
N ALA A 145 8.75 11.38 -6.87
CA ALA A 145 9.32 12.26 -5.86
C ALA A 145 8.24 12.97 -5.04
N VAL A 146 7.14 13.41 -5.68
CA VAL A 146 5.99 14.02 -4.98
C VAL A 146 5.35 13.01 -4.02
N PHE A 147 5.16 11.75 -4.42
CA PHE A 147 4.55 10.73 -3.55
C PHE A 147 5.46 10.33 -2.39
N ILE A 148 6.77 10.24 -2.63
CA ILE A 148 7.77 10.03 -1.56
C ILE A 148 7.74 11.21 -0.58
N GLY A 149 7.78 12.45 -1.07
CA GLY A 149 7.73 13.65 -0.24
C GLY A 149 6.42 13.77 0.55
N TYR A 150 5.29 13.44 -0.09
CA TYR A 150 4.00 13.39 0.58
C TYR A 150 3.98 12.34 1.68
N ALA A 151 4.43 11.11 1.44
CA ALA A 151 4.44 10.07 2.45
C ALA A 151 5.30 10.41 3.69
N LEU A 152 6.44 11.06 3.49
CA LEU A 152 7.37 11.38 4.57
C LEU A 152 7.04 12.69 5.29
N ILE A 153 6.49 13.69 4.58
CA ILE A 153 6.30 15.04 5.12
C ILE A 153 4.82 15.42 5.05
N GLY A 154 4.20 15.30 3.89
CA GLY A 154 2.81 15.72 3.68
C GLY A 154 1.82 14.97 4.58
N TYR A 155 2.00 13.67 4.75
CA TYR A 155 1.11 12.80 5.50
C TYR A 155 1.02 13.20 6.99
N PRO A 156 2.13 13.28 7.76
CA PRO A 156 2.07 13.80 9.13
C PRO A 156 1.68 15.28 9.19
N LEU A 157 2.10 16.10 8.22
CA LEU A 157 1.81 17.53 8.20
C LEU A 157 0.30 17.80 8.07
N VAL A 158 -0.42 17.04 7.23
CA VAL A 158 -1.88 17.15 7.10
C VAL A 158 -2.58 16.87 8.43
N GLY A 159 -2.13 15.86 9.17
CA GLY A 159 -2.67 15.56 10.50
C GLY A 159 -2.42 16.70 11.51
N VAL A 160 -1.21 17.26 11.52
CA VAL A 160 -0.86 18.38 12.41
C VAL A 160 -1.63 19.66 12.06
N LEU A 161 -1.77 19.97 10.77
CA LEU A 161 -2.56 21.12 10.30
C LEU A 161 -4.06 20.95 10.60
N GLY A 162 -4.53 19.71 10.71
CA GLY A 162 -5.87 19.37 11.22
C GLY A 162 -6.05 19.56 12.73
N GLY A 163 -5.02 20.00 13.45
CA GLY A 163 -5.06 20.26 14.90
C GLY A 163 -4.66 19.06 15.77
N HIS A 164 -4.12 17.98 15.18
CA HIS A 164 -3.73 16.80 15.94
C HIS A 164 -2.25 16.84 16.36
N ALA A 165 -1.93 16.28 17.53
CA ALA A 165 -0.55 16.21 18.00
C ALA A 165 0.27 15.22 17.17
N LEU A 166 1.54 15.53 16.91
CA LEU A 166 2.44 14.68 16.12
C LEU A 166 2.57 13.24 16.67
N ARG A 167 2.35 13.04 17.97
CA ARG A 167 2.39 11.72 18.62
C ARG A 167 1.20 10.81 18.31
N VAL A 168 0.11 11.34 17.73
CA VAL A 168 -1.11 10.57 17.44
C VAL A 168 -1.44 10.54 15.94
N VAL A 169 -0.71 11.28 15.11
CA VAL A 169 -0.89 11.25 13.66
C VAL A 169 -0.17 10.05 13.06
N PRO A 170 -0.66 9.44 11.97
CA PRO A 170 -0.04 8.25 11.42
C PRO A 170 1.33 8.58 10.82
N LEU A 171 2.40 8.13 11.46
CA LEU A 171 3.78 8.37 11.02
C LEU A 171 4.29 7.29 10.07
N PHE A 172 5.22 7.69 9.19
CA PHE A 172 6.05 6.72 8.47
C PHE A 172 6.81 5.85 9.49
N GLY A 173 6.67 4.54 9.39
CA GLY A 173 7.22 3.54 10.31
C GLY A 173 6.14 2.77 11.03
N VAL A 174 4.91 3.28 11.09
CA VAL A 174 3.78 2.65 11.77
C VAL A 174 2.56 2.64 10.87
N SER A 175 2.36 3.72 10.10
CA SER A 175 1.25 3.87 9.16
C SER A 175 1.42 2.99 7.90
N PRO A 176 0.51 2.03 7.67
CA PRO A 176 0.47 1.31 6.40
C PRO A 176 0.16 2.25 5.22
N CYS A 177 -0.67 3.28 5.44
CA CYS A 177 -1.08 4.23 4.41
C CYS A 177 0.09 5.07 3.88
N ALA A 178 0.90 5.63 4.78
CA ALA A 178 2.12 6.34 4.40
C ALA A 178 3.13 5.39 3.70
N THR A 179 3.20 4.14 4.17
CA THR A 179 4.08 3.11 3.61
C THR A 179 3.74 2.78 2.15
N VAL A 180 2.48 2.49 1.85
CA VAL A 180 2.08 2.20 0.47
C VAL A 180 2.24 3.41 -0.43
N THR A 181 2.00 4.62 0.10
CA THR A 181 2.15 5.88 -0.66
C THR A 181 3.61 6.12 -1.06
N PHE A 182 4.54 5.92 -0.14
CA PHE A 182 5.97 5.97 -0.44
C PHE A 182 6.37 4.90 -1.47
N PHE A 183 5.83 3.68 -1.31
CA PHE A 183 6.15 2.59 -2.20
C PHE A 183 5.63 2.83 -3.63
N PHE A 184 4.47 3.44 -3.81
CA PHE A 184 3.99 3.91 -5.11
C PHE A 184 4.98 4.88 -5.76
N GLY A 185 5.55 5.80 -4.98
CA GLY A 185 6.61 6.68 -5.46
C GLY A 185 7.88 5.94 -5.90
N LEU A 186 8.32 4.92 -5.16
CA LEU A 186 9.43 4.06 -5.57
C LEU A 186 9.13 3.29 -6.86
N LEU A 187 7.92 2.78 -7.04
CA LEU A 187 7.53 2.08 -8.27
C LEU A 187 7.53 3.01 -9.49
N LEU A 188 7.19 4.29 -9.31
CA LEU A 188 7.30 5.29 -10.37
C LEU A 188 8.76 5.61 -10.75
N TRP A 189 9.70 5.42 -9.83
CA TRP A 189 11.15 5.46 -10.09
C TRP A 189 11.71 4.16 -10.68
N ALA A 190 10.90 3.11 -10.80
CA ALA A 190 11.33 1.86 -11.40
C ALA A 190 11.43 1.96 -12.93
N VAL A 191 12.51 1.39 -13.46
CA VAL A 191 12.74 1.25 -14.90
C VAL A 191 11.72 0.26 -15.48
N PRO A 192 11.00 0.62 -16.57
CA PRO A 192 10.08 -0.30 -17.22
C PRO A 192 10.77 -1.57 -17.76
N PRO A 193 10.10 -2.73 -17.76
CA PRO A 193 8.78 -2.98 -17.19
C PRO A 193 8.82 -3.31 -15.69
N VAL A 194 7.84 -2.80 -14.94
CA VAL A 194 7.66 -3.10 -13.51
C VAL A 194 6.93 -4.43 -13.33
N PRO A 195 7.34 -5.29 -12.38
CA PRO A 195 6.59 -6.49 -12.02
C PRO A 195 5.23 -6.11 -11.39
N LYS A 196 4.14 -6.25 -12.16
CA LYS A 196 2.84 -5.70 -11.77
C LYS A 196 2.18 -6.39 -10.58
N TYR A 197 2.58 -7.61 -10.23
CA TYR A 197 2.10 -8.26 -9.01
C TYR A 197 2.47 -7.46 -7.75
N LEU A 198 3.54 -6.64 -7.79
CA LEU A 198 3.92 -5.75 -6.70
C LEU A 198 2.95 -4.57 -6.52
N LEU A 199 2.13 -4.25 -7.52
CA LEU A 199 1.09 -3.22 -7.42
C LEU A 199 -0.20 -3.75 -6.80
N LEU A 200 -0.51 -5.04 -6.95
CA LEU A 200 -1.81 -5.59 -6.56
C LEU A 200 -2.09 -5.42 -5.06
N MET A 201 -1.13 -5.75 -4.19
CA MET A 201 -1.33 -5.65 -2.73
C MET A 201 -1.42 -4.19 -2.25
N PRO A 202 -0.49 -3.28 -2.58
CA PRO A 202 -0.59 -1.88 -2.15
C PRO A 202 -1.84 -1.18 -2.70
N LEU A 203 -2.26 -1.53 -3.92
CA LEU A 203 -3.47 -0.98 -4.53
C LEU A 203 -4.73 -1.50 -3.84
N ALA A 204 -4.82 -2.80 -3.56
CA ALA A 204 -5.92 -3.38 -2.80
C ALA A 204 -6.05 -2.75 -1.40
N TRP A 205 -4.92 -2.53 -0.71
CA TRP A 205 -4.91 -1.79 0.54
C TRP A 205 -5.45 -0.37 0.37
N ALA A 206 -4.91 0.40 -0.58
CA ALA A 206 -5.32 1.80 -0.77
C ALA A 206 -6.81 1.94 -1.12
N LEU A 207 -7.34 1.06 -1.98
CA LEU A 207 -8.74 1.07 -2.39
C LEU A 207 -9.69 0.63 -1.27
N ASN A 208 -9.23 -0.17 -0.32
CA ASN A 208 -10.03 -0.60 0.82
C ASN A 208 -9.95 0.37 2.01
N ALA A 209 -8.73 0.80 2.38
CA ALA A 209 -8.48 1.63 3.54
C ALA A 209 -8.86 3.10 3.32
N ALA A 210 -8.55 3.68 2.14
CA ALA A 210 -8.75 5.12 1.92
C ALA A 210 -10.21 5.56 2.07
N PRO A 211 -11.22 4.90 1.45
CA PRO A 211 -12.61 5.34 1.58
C PRO A 211 -13.08 5.36 3.03
N HIS A 212 -12.67 4.37 3.82
CA HIS A 212 -13.03 4.26 5.21
C HIS A 212 -12.35 5.33 6.08
N ASN A 213 -11.05 5.52 5.88
CA ASN A 213 -10.27 6.52 6.61
C ASN A 213 -10.74 7.95 6.27
N MET A 214 -11.09 8.21 5.00
CA MET A 214 -11.69 9.46 4.57
C MET A 214 -13.06 9.70 5.22
N ALA A 215 -13.92 8.68 5.30
CA ALA A 215 -15.21 8.78 6.00
C ALA A 215 -15.05 9.03 7.51
N THR A 216 -13.93 8.58 8.08
CA THR A 216 -13.53 8.84 9.47
C THR A 216 -12.90 10.23 9.66
N GLY A 217 -12.58 10.96 8.58
CA GLY A 217 -12.00 12.30 8.63
C GLY A 217 -10.47 12.36 8.49
N VAL A 218 -9.82 11.26 8.14
CA VAL A 218 -8.37 11.19 7.94
C VAL A 218 -8.00 11.79 6.58
N ALA A 219 -7.82 13.11 6.54
CA ALA A 219 -7.56 13.85 5.30
C ALA A 219 -6.24 13.45 4.59
N ALA A 220 -5.30 12.80 5.27
CA ALA A 220 -4.07 12.35 4.63
C ALA A 220 -4.31 11.20 3.60
N ASP A 221 -5.43 10.49 3.69
CA ASP A 221 -5.72 9.36 2.80
C ASP A 221 -6.23 9.76 1.42
N TYR A 222 -6.65 11.02 1.23
CA TYR A 222 -6.89 11.55 -0.11
C TYR A 222 -5.61 11.49 -0.97
N GLY A 223 -4.45 11.80 -0.38
CA GLY A 223 -3.17 11.72 -1.07
C GLY A 223 -2.76 10.27 -1.38
N MET A 224 -3.04 9.33 -0.48
CA MET A 224 -2.81 7.89 -0.73
C MET A 224 -3.65 7.39 -1.91
N LEU A 225 -4.95 7.71 -1.93
CA LEU A 225 -5.84 7.28 -3.01
C LEU A 225 -5.42 7.88 -4.35
N ALA A 226 -5.07 9.16 -4.38
CA ALA A 226 -4.53 9.81 -5.58
C ALA A 226 -3.23 9.12 -6.05
N ALA A 227 -2.30 8.85 -5.13
CA ALA A 227 -1.05 8.18 -5.47
C ALA A 227 -1.29 6.77 -6.04
N ALA A 228 -2.22 6.02 -5.45
CA ALA A 228 -2.58 4.69 -5.91
C ALA A 228 -3.13 4.70 -7.35
N LEU A 229 -4.12 5.55 -7.62
CA LEU A 229 -4.77 5.64 -8.94
C LEU A 229 -3.80 6.13 -10.02
N VAL A 230 -3.04 7.18 -9.72
CA VAL A 230 -2.04 7.74 -10.66
C VAL A 230 -0.96 6.70 -10.95
N THR A 231 -0.44 6.00 -9.93
CA THR A 231 0.63 5.02 -10.11
C THR A 231 0.16 3.81 -10.90
N ALA A 232 -1.01 3.28 -10.57
CA ALA A 232 -1.60 2.16 -11.29
C ALA A 232 -1.86 2.52 -12.76
N GLY A 233 -2.56 3.63 -13.01
CA GLY A 233 -2.85 4.10 -14.37
C GLY A 233 -1.60 4.38 -15.19
N TRP A 234 -0.61 5.06 -14.59
CA TRP A 234 0.63 5.42 -15.26
C TRP A 234 1.48 4.18 -15.61
N ILE A 235 1.67 3.25 -14.67
CA ILE A 235 2.46 2.04 -14.93
C ILE A 235 1.76 1.15 -15.95
N ILE A 236 0.43 0.98 -15.88
CA ILE A 236 -0.32 0.19 -16.86
C ILE A 236 -0.19 0.80 -18.26
N TRP A 237 -0.34 2.12 -18.38
CA TRP A 237 -0.22 2.82 -19.67
C TRP A 237 1.20 2.77 -20.22
N ARG A 238 2.21 3.03 -19.38
CA ARG A 238 3.63 3.08 -19.78
C ARG A 238 4.16 1.70 -20.17
N ASP A 239 3.75 0.65 -19.48
CA ASP A 239 4.28 -0.71 -19.66
C ASP A 239 3.44 -1.56 -20.65
N ARG A 240 2.38 -1.00 -21.26
CA ARG A 240 1.46 -1.71 -22.16
C ARG A 240 2.13 -2.37 -23.37
N ALA A 241 3.26 -1.83 -23.81
CA ALA A 241 4.03 -2.35 -24.95
C ALA A 241 4.92 -3.55 -24.58
N SER A 242 5.09 -3.87 -23.29
CA SER A 242 6.09 -4.82 -22.80
C SER A 242 5.57 -6.25 -22.53
N GLY A 243 4.32 -6.58 -22.90
CA GLY A 243 3.82 -7.97 -22.93
C GLY A 243 2.49 -8.24 -22.20
N PRO A 244 1.97 -9.50 -22.25
CA PRO A 244 0.57 -9.86 -21.95
C PRO A 244 0.17 -9.87 -20.47
N ALA A 245 1.03 -9.48 -19.54
CA ALA A 245 0.71 -9.48 -18.09
C ALA A 245 -0.35 -8.41 -17.69
N TRP A 246 -0.92 -7.70 -18.66
CA TRP A 246 -1.97 -6.71 -18.44
C TRP A 246 -3.30 -7.36 -18.04
N HIS A 247 -3.65 -8.52 -18.62
CA HIS A 247 -4.94 -9.17 -18.38
C HIS A 247 -5.17 -9.51 -16.89
N THR A 248 -4.11 -9.89 -16.16
CA THR A 248 -4.19 -10.25 -14.74
C THR A 248 -4.29 -9.04 -13.81
N VAL A 249 -3.68 -7.92 -14.18
CA VAL A 249 -3.81 -6.66 -13.43
C VAL A 249 -5.19 -6.06 -13.65
N THR A 250 -5.67 -6.06 -14.90
CA THR A 250 -7.04 -5.60 -15.22
C THR A 250 -8.07 -6.51 -14.58
N ALA A 251 -7.89 -7.83 -14.57
CA ALA A 251 -8.79 -8.76 -13.88
C ALA A 251 -8.77 -8.54 -12.35
N GLY A 252 -7.60 -8.30 -11.74
CA GLY A 252 -7.49 -7.99 -10.31
C GLY A 252 -8.10 -6.64 -9.93
N LEU A 253 -7.90 -5.60 -10.75
CA LEU A 253 -8.56 -4.30 -10.63
C LEU A 253 -10.08 -4.42 -10.81
N LEU A 254 -10.53 -5.18 -11.80
CA LEU A 254 -11.97 -5.42 -12.03
C LEU A 254 -12.59 -6.22 -10.89
N PHE A 255 -11.89 -7.19 -10.29
CA PHE A 255 -12.37 -7.89 -9.09
C PHE A 255 -12.43 -6.97 -7.86
N ALA A 256 -11.40 -6.15 -7.65
CA ALA A 256 -11.37 -5.17 -6.56
C ALA A 256 -12.46 -4.09 -6.73
N LEU A 257 -12.76 -3.68 -7.97
CA LEU A 257 -13.86 -2.77 -8.30
C LEU A 257 -15.23 -3.45 -8.25
N ALA A 258 -15.34 -4.74 -8.60
CA ALA A 258 -16.59 -5.49 -8.51
C ALA A 258 -17.01 -5.79 -7.06
N GLY A 259 -16.05 -5.91 -6.14
CA GLY A 259 -16.31 -5.94 -4.70
C GLY A 259 -16.74 -4.58 -4.12
N TYR A 260 -16.70 -3.50 -4.91
CA TYR A 260 -17.14 -2.15 -4.54
C TYR A 260 -18.58 -1.84 -5.00
N PHE A 261 -19.42 -2.85 -5.25
CA PHE A 261 -20.86 -2.61 -5.25
C PHE A 261 -21.38 -2.73 -3.82
N PRO A 262 -21.59 -1.61 -3.08
CA PRO A 262 -22.62 -1.65 -2.08
C PRO A 262 -23.88 -2.02 -2.85
N GLY A 263 -24.46 -3.17 -2.50
CA GLY A 263 -25.85 -3.45 -2.84
C GLY A 263 -26.62 -2.17 -2.58
N SER A 264 -27.21 -1.64 -3.64
CA SER A 264 -28.23 -0.62 -3.62
C SER A 264 -29.06 -0.77 -2.35
N GLY A 265 -29.08 0.28 -1.54
CA GLY A 265 -29.96 0.44 -0.39
C GLY A 265 -31.42 0.44 -0.83
N ALA A 266 -31.94 -0.74 -1.17
CA ALA A 266 -33.33 -0.98 -1.56
C ALA A 266 -34.01 -2.02 -0.66
N ALA A 267 -33.38 -2.48 0.43
CA ALA A 267 -33.98 -3.42 1.38
C ALA A 267 -33.99 -2.92 2.84
N ALA A 268 -33.54 -1.69 3.11
CA ALA A 268 -33.58 -1.08 4.44
C ALA A 268 -34.74 -0.07 4.63
N ALA A 269 -35.54 0.17 3.58
CA ALA A 269 -36.69 1.09 3.65
C ALA A 269 -38.03 0.42 4.00
N GLU A 270 -38.11 -0.93 4.02
CA GLU A 270 -39.37 -1.65 4.30
C GLU A 270 -39.56 -2.07 5.77
N HIS A 271 -38.62 -1.76 6.67
CA HIS A 271 -38.76 -2.04 8.11
C HIS A 271 -39.09 -0.82 8.97
N CYS A 272 -39.26 0.37 8.37
CA CYS A 272 -39.65 1.60 9.08
C CYS A 272 -41.10 2.04 8.82
N LEU A 273 -41.93 1.20 8.16
CA LEU A 273 -43.35 1.51 7.86
C LEU A 273 -44.35 0.55 8.51
N LEU A 274 -43.94 -0.29 9.46
CA LEU A 274 -44.85 -1.18 10.21
C LEU A 274 -44.86 -0.95 11.73
N GLN A 275 -44.41 0.22 12.19
CA GLN A 275 -44.65 0.68 13.56
C GLN A 275 -45.15 2.12 13.57
N VAL A 276 -46.39 2.31 13.09
CA VAL A 276 -47.30 3.39 13.49
C VAL A 276 -48.67 2.77 13.71
#